data_AF-A0A0V0H1R1-F1
#
_entry.id   AF-A0A0V0H1R1-F1
#
_cell.length_a   1.000
_cell.length_b   1.000
_cell.length_c   1.000
_cell.angle_alpha   90.00
_cell.angle_beta   90.00
_cell.angle_gamma   90.00
#
_symmetry.space_group_name_H-M   'P 1'
#
loop_
_entity.id
_entity.type
_entity.pdbx_description
1 polymer ?
#
loop_
_entity_poly.entity_id
_entity_poly.type
_entity_poly.pdbx_seq_one_letter_code
_entity_poly.pdbx_strand_id
1 'polypeptide(L)'
;MEFLSIFVEKLTDCLIQPVARQIGYFYYYKSNLRCMDKECEKLKNIRMTVQRKAEVARRNLQRISLNGEVWLTSVDTTIAQVDDVMGGIPEVERGCFYGCCPNLKSRYSLSRRANKITEELTELRNEAPDSNAFSYDHPVQSEAIPSDDSEVFDSRKLQEDEIM
;
A
#
# COMPACT_ATOMS: atom_id res chain seq x y z
N MET A 1 29.20 -33.13 -34.39
CA MET A 1 29.59 -31.83 -33.79
C MET A 1 28.39 -30.90 -33.56
N GLU A 2 27.25 -31.07 -34.23
CA GLU A 2 26.08 -30.18 -34.08
C GLU A 2 25.25 -30.39 -32.78
N PHE A 3 25.24 -31.60 -32.22
CA PHE A 3 24.54 -31.90 -30.96
C PHE A 3 25.09 -31.12 -29.76
N LEU A 4 26.41 -30.89 -29.72
CA LEU A 4 27.03 -30.09 -28.66
C LEU A 4 26.69 -28.61 -28.81
N SER A 5 26.50 -28.10 -30.04
CA SER A 5 26.12 -26.70 -30.30
C SER A 5 24.73 -26.37 -29.77
N ILE A 6 23.74 -27.23 -30.03
CA ILE A 6 22.35 -27.04 -29.55
C ILE A 6 22.29 -27.09 -28.02
N PHE A 7 23.10 -27.95 -27.40
CA PHE A 7 23.18 -28.06 -25.95
C PHE A 7 23.86 -26.85 -25.31
N VAL A 8 24.94 -26.35 -25.93
CA VAL A 8 25.63 -25.13 -25.49
C VAL A 8 24.73 -23.91 -25.63
N GLU A 9 23.99 -23.74 -26.73
CA GLU A 9 23.03 -22.64 -26.92
C GLU A 9 21.91 -22.64 -25.85
N LYS A 10 21.29 -23.80 -25.61
CA LYS A 10 20.27 -23.94 -24.58
C LYS A 10 20.82 -23.70 -23.17
N LEU A 11 22.04 -24.16 -22.88
CA LEU A 11 22.70 -23.88 -21.61
C LEU A 11 23.05 -22.41 -21.47
N THR A 12 23.52 -21.75 -22.53
CA THR A 12 23.80 -20.32 -22.51
C THR A 12 22.53 -19.52 -22.26
N ASP A 13 21.41 -19.79 -22.92
CA ASP A 13 20.17 -19.03 -22.69
C ASP A 13 19.60 -19.22 -21.28
N CYS A 14 19.61 -20.46 -20.78
CA CYS A 14 19.17 -20.78 -19.42
C CYS A 14 20.04 -20.16 -18.32
N LEU A 15 21.33 -19.93 -18.57
CA LEU A 15 22.26 -19.32 -17.62
C LEU A 15 22.37 -17.80 -17.80
N ILE A 16 22.28 -17.30 -19.03
CA ILE A 16 22.36 -15.87 -19.37
C ILE A 16 21.18 -15.13 -18.76
N GLN A 17 19.95 -15.66 -18.81
CA GLN A 17 18.81 -14.97 -18.22
C GLN A 17 18.97 -14.70 -16.71
N PRO A 18 19.25 -15.71 -15.85
CA PRO A 18 19.47 -15.47 -14.43
C PRO A 18 20.75 -14.68 -14.13
N VAL A 19 21.83 -14.86 -14.91
CA VAL A 19 23.07 -14.07 -14.73
C VAL A 19 22.88 -12.61 -15.16
N ALA A 20 22.21 -12.35 -16.28
CA ALA A 20 21.84 -11.01 -16.73
C ALA A 20 20.84 -10.35 -15.78
N ARG A 21 19.92 -11.12 -15.16
CA ARG A 21 19.04 -10.62 -14.10
C ARG A 21 19.84 -10.25 -12.84
N GLN A 22 20.84 -11.06 -12.46
CA GLN A 22 21.73 -10.75 -11.33
C GLN A 22 22.65 -9.56 -11.59
N ILE A 23 23.31 -9.47 -12.75
CA ILE A 23 24.15 -8.31 -13.12
C ILE A 23 23.28 -7.08 -13.39
N GLY A 24 22.05 -7.30 -13.86
CA GLY A 24 21.07 -6.27 -14.16
C GLY A 24 20.75 -5.39 -12.97
N TYR A 25 20.64 -5.94 -11.76
CA TYR A 25 20.39 -5.10 -10.58
C TYR A 25 21.53 -4.11 -10.29
N PHE A 26 22.77 -4.50 -10.57
CA PHE A 26 23.89 -3.57 -10.46
C PHE A 26 23.82 -2.46 -11.53
N TYR A 27 23.59 -2.82 -12.79
CA TYR A 27 23.58 -1.87 -13.91
C TYR A 27 22.33 -0.96 -13.92
N TYR A 28 21.17 -1.53 -13.63
CA TYR A 28 19.88 -0.83 -13.59
C TYR A 28 19.55 -0.24 -12.22
N TYR A 29 20.50 -0.18 -11.29
CA TYR A 29 20.35 0.37 -9.94
C TYR A 29 19.51 1.66 -9.89
N LYS A 30 19.90 2.68 -10.67
CA LYS A 30 19.19 3.96 -10.71
C LYS A 30 17.78 3.84 -11.28
N SER A 31 17.60 3.00 -12.29
CA SER A 31 16.29 2.78 -12.91
C SER A 31 15.34 2.03 -11.98
N ASN A 32 15.84 1.05 -11.23
CA ASN A 32 15.06 0.29 -10.26
C ASN A 32 14.63 1.16 -9.07
N LEU A 33 15.52 2.03 -8.57
CA LEU A 33 15.15 3.03 -7.56
C LEU A 33 14.07 4.00 -8.07
N ARG A 34 14.23 4.54 -9.28
CA ARG A 34 13.23 5.43 -9.90
C ARG A 34 11.89 4.71 -10.12
N CYS A 35 11.92 3.42 -10.46
CA CYS A 35 10.71 2.63 -10.63
C CYS A 35 9.96 2.50 -9.29
N MET A 36 10.68 2.11 -8.23
CA MET A 36 10.15 1.99 -6.88
C MET A 36 9.52 3.31 -6.40
N ASP A 37 10.25 4.41 -6.53
CA ASP A 37 9.80 5.76 -6.14
C ASP A 37 8.51 6.15 -6.88
N LYS A 38 8.47 5.93 -8.20
CA LYS A 38 7.29 6.22 -9.01
C LYS A 38 6.07 5.38 -8.62
N GLU A 39 6.26 4.08 -8.32
CA GLU A 39 5.16 3.24 -7.85
C GLU A 39 4.71 3.62 -6.44
N CYS A 40 5.64 4.03 -5.56
CA CYS A 40 5.32 4.54 -4.23
C CYS A 40 4.45 5.80 -4.31
N GLU A 41 4.76 6.74 -5.19
CA GLU A 41 3.96 7.96 -5.38
C GLU A 41 2.54 7.66 -5.89
N LYS A 42 2.39 6.68 -6.78
CA LYS A 42 1.06 6.21 -7.21
C LYS A 42 0.28 5.63 -6.03
N LEU A 43 0.92 4.79 -5.21
CA LEU A 43 0.26 4.16 -4.08
C LEU A 43 -0.12 5.19 -2.99
N LYS A 44 0.73 6.19 -2.73
CA LYS A 44 0.41 7.33 -1.84
C LYS A 44 -0.86 8.07 -2.29
N ASN A 45 -1.04 8.29 -3.59
CA ASN A 45 -2.24 8.93 -4.13
C ASN A 45 -3.52 8.10 -3.88
N ILE A 46 -3.43 6.78 -4.06
CA ILE A 46 -4.54 5.86 -3.75
C ILE A 46 -4.82 5.86 -2.25
N ARG A 47 -3.78 5.79 -1.42
CA ARG A 47 -3.88 5.85 0.05
C ARG A 47 -4.60 7.11 0.50
N MET A 48 -4.25 8.29 -0.02
CA MET A 48 -4.94 9.54 0.30
C MET A 48 -6.44 9.48 -0.04
N THR A 49 -6.78 8.84 -1.14
CA THR A 49 -8.18 8.67 -1.57
C THR A 49 -8.94 7.75 -0.62
N VAL A 50 -8.35 6.62 -0.23
CA VAL A 50 -8.94 5.67 0.73
C VAL A 50 -9.07 6.32 2.11
N GLN A 51 -8.05 7.03 2.58
CA GLN A 51 -8.05 7.73 3.85
C GLN A 51 -9.16 8.79 3.93
N ARG A 52 -9.33 9.59 2.87
CA ARG A 52 -10.42 10.59 2.81
C ARG A 52 -11.79 9.94 2.92
N LYS A 53 -11.99 8.79 2.28
CA LYS A 53 -13.24 8.02 2.39
C LYS A 53 -13.45 7.47 3.80
N ALA A 54 -12.39 6.98 4.43
CA ALA A 54 -12.43 6.54 5.83
C ALA A 54 -12.86 7.68 6.77
N GLU A 55 -12.33 8.89 6.56
CA GLU A 55 -12.71 10.08 7.32
C GLU A 55 -14.18 10.45 7.12
N VAL A 56 -14.69 10.38 5.89
CA VAL A 56 -16.11 10.63 5.59
C VAL A 56 -17.00 9.59 6.27
N ALA A 57 -16.66 8.31 6.19
CA ALA A 57 -17.41 7.24 6.87
C ALA A 57 -17.47 7.51 8.38
N ARG A 58 -16.33 7.85 9.00
CA ARG A 58 -16.26 8.17 10.43
C ARG A 58 -17.16 9.35 10.81
N ARG A 59 -17.24 10.40 9.97
CA ARG A 59 -18.15 11.53 10.18
C ARG A 59 -19.63 11.13 10.12
N ASN A 60 -19.94 10.09 9.37
CA ASN A 60 -21.28 9.49 9.28
C ASN A 60 -21.51 8.39 10.32
N LEU A 61 -20.67 8.27 11.36
CA LEU A 61 -20.72 7.22 12.38
C LEU A 61 -20.58 5.79 11.81
N GLN A 62 -19.98 5.66 10.64
CA GLN A 62 -19.68 4.39 9.99
C GLN A 62 -18.18 4.06 10.12
N ARG A 63 -17.84 2.78 10.06
CA ARG A 63 -16.44 2.31 10.05
C ARG A 63 -16.06 1.84 8.66
N ILE A 64 -14.75 1.90 8.37
CA ILE A 64 -14.21 1.20 7.20
C ILE A 64 -14.10 -0.29 7.49
N SER A 65 -14.10 -1.10 6.43
CA SER A 65 -13.93 -2.54 6.57
C SER A 65 -12.55 -2.87 7.16
N LEU A 66 -12.46 -3.99 7.88
CA LEU A 66 -11.19 -4.49 8.43
C LEU A 66 -10.12 -4.64 7.34
N ASN A 67 -10.51 -5.08 6.14
CA ASN A 67 -9.61 -5.18 5.00
C ASN A 67 -9.04 -3.81 4.59
N GLY A 68 -9.85 -2.74 4.67
CA GLY A 68 -9.39 -1.37 4.42
C GLY A 68 -8.40 -0.87 5.48
N GLU A 69 -8.62 -1.19 6.77
CA GLU A 69 -7.68 -0.86 7.86
C GLU A 69 -6.33 -1.58 7.67
N VAL A 70 -6.37 -2.88 7.36
CA VAL A 70 -5.18 -3.69 7.07
C VAL A 70 -4.43 -3.13 5.87
N TRP A 71 -5.14 -2.84 4.78
CA TRP A 71 -4.53 -2.28 3.57
C TRP A 71 -3.81 -0.95 3.84
N LEU A 72 -4.43 -0.01 4.57
CA LEU A 72 -3.80 1.26 4.95
C LEU A 72 -2.51 1.04 5.76
N THR A 73 -2.54 0.10 6.71
CA THR A 73 -1.38 -0.24 7.55
C THR A 73 -0.24 -0.86 6.73
N SER A 74 -0.57 -1.75 5.79
CA SER A 74 0.40 -2.36 4.88
C SER A 74 1.05 -1.30 3.99
N VAL A 75 0.27 -0.37 3.44
CA VAL A 75 0.79 0.75 2.64
C VAL A 75 1.74 1.62 3.47
N ASP A 76 1.39 1.97 4.70
CA ASP A 76 2.26 2.76 5.59
C ASP A 76 3.59 2.05 5.87
N THR A 77 3.52 0.74 6.09
CA THR A 77 4.71 -0.10 6.29
C THR A 77 5.60 -0.11 5.05
N THR A 78 5.04 -0.30 3.86
CA THR A 78 5.80 -0.34 2.61
C THR A 78 6.37 1.04 2.25
N ILE A 79 5.68 2.14 2.54
CA ILE A 79 6.22 3.50 2.38
C ILE A 79 7.45 3.69 3.27
N ALA A 80 7.40 3.25 4.53
CA ALA A 80 8.56 3.32 5.42
C ALA A 80 9.76 2.51 4.90
N GLN A 81 9.52 1.37 4.24
CA GLN A 81 10.58 0.59 3.58
C GLN A 81 11.19 1.32 2.37
N VAL A 82 10.36 2.04 1.60
CA VAL A 82 10.84 2.91 0.51
C VAL A 82 11.76 3.98 1.06
N ASP A 83 11.35 4.65 2.15
CA ASP A 83 12.15 5.70 2.80
C ASP A 83 13.50 5.14 3.31
N ASP A 84 13.51 3.94 3.90
CA ASP A 84 14.75 3.26 4.31
C ASP A 84 15.70 3.00 3.12
N VAL A 85 15.16 2.51 2.00
CA VAL A 85 15.96 2.29 0.78
C VAL A 85 16.51 3.60 0.24
N MET A 86 15.70 4.66 0.22
CA MET A 86 16.15 5.99 -0.23
C MET A 86 17.21 6.59 0.70
N GLY A 87 17.09 6.36 2.01
CA GLY A 87 18.07 6.77 3.02
C GLY A 87 19.45 6.10 2.85
N GLY A 88 19.50 4.92 2.24
CA GLY A 88 20.76 4.21 1.95
C GLY A 88 21.53 4.74 0.72
N ILE A 89 20.91 5.57 -0.13
CA ILE A 89 21.52 6.04 -1.39
C ILE A 89 22.84 6.81 -1.18
N PRO A 90 22.93 7.78 -0.23
CA PRO A 90 24.15 8.57 -0.08
C PRO A 90 25.39 7.74 0.26
N GLU A 91 25.22 6.67 1.06
CA GLU A 91 26.31 5.76 1.40
C GLU A 91 26.76 4.96 0.18
N VAL A 92 25.82 4.48 -0.62
CA VAL A 92 26.10 3.74 -1.86
C VAL A 92 26.79 4.62 -2.91
N GLU A 93 26.45 5.90 -2.97
CA GLU A 93 27.01 6.86 -3.93
C GLU A 93 28.40 7.39 -3.54
N ARG A 94 28.78 7.38 -2.25
CA ARG A 94 30.13 7.79 -1.81
C ARG A 94 31.26 6.95 -2.42
N GLY A 95 31.02 5.66 -2.72
CA GLY A 95 32.00 4.76 -3.36
C GLY A 95 33.30 4.59 -2.58
N CYS A 96 34.37 4.11 -3.23
CA CYS A 96 35.74 4.19 -2.70
C CYS A 96 36.52 5.36 -3.34
N PHE A 97 37.46 5.94 -2.59
CA PHE A 97 38.34 7.05 -3.01
C PHE A 97 37.61 8.17 -3.78
N TYR A 98 36.78 8.97 -3.09
CA TYR A 98 36.12 10.14 -3.68
C TYR A 98 35.31 9.84 -4.98
N GLY A 99 34.66 8.68 -5.05
CA GLY A 99 33.80 8.30 -6.19
C GLY A 99 34.53 7.58 -7.34
N CYS A 100 35.80 7.23 -7.18
CA CYS A 100 36.58 6.59 -8.24
C CYS A 100 36.12 5.16 -8.56
N CYS A 101 35.50 4.45 -7.61
CA CYS A 101 34.82 3.18 -7.87
C CYS A 101 33.46 3.12 -7.17
N PRO A 102 32.36 2.85 -7.91
CA PRO A 102 31.06 2.62 -7.28
C PRO A 102 31.08 1.32 -6.47
N ASN A 103 30.47 1.34 -5.28
CA ASN A 103 30.32 0.13 -4.47
C ASN A 103 29.31 -0.83 -5.14
N LEU A 104 29.81 -1.73 -5.98
CA LEU A 104 28.99 -2.62 -6.81
C LEU A 104 28.08 -3.52 -5.96
N LYS A 105 28.61 -4.05 -4.85
CA LYS A 105 27.87 -4.92 -3.93
C LYS A 105 26.71 -4.19 -3.27
N SER A 106 26.96 -2.97 -2.77
CA SER A 106 25.89 -2.18 -2.15
C SER A 106 24.86 -1.70 -3.17
N ARG A 107 25.28 -1.32 -4.40
CA ARG A 107 24.34 -1.01 -5.51
C ARG A 107 23.45 -2.19 -5.85
N TYR A 108 24.03 -3.39 -5.98
CA TYR A 108 23.27 -4.62 -6.24
C TYR A 108 22.25 -4.88 -5.11
N SER A 109 22.69 -4.82 -3.85
CA SER A 109 21.83 -5.06 -2.69
C SER A 109 20.67 -4.06 -2.64
N LEU A 110 20.95 -2.76 -2.75
CA LEU A 110 19.94 -1.72 -2.69
C LEU A 110 18.97 -1.80 -3.89
N SER A 111 19.48 -2.08 -5.09
CA SER A 111 18.63 -2.28 -6.27
C SER A 111 17.72 -3.50 -6.15
N ARG A 112 18.19 -4.59 -5.55
CA ARG A 112 17.39 -5.80 -5.37
C ARG A 112 16.26 -5.56 -4.37
N ARG A 113 16.56 -4.84 -3.27
CA ARG A 113 15.55 -4.39 -2.31
C ARG A 113 14.51 -3.52 -2.98
N ALA A 114 14.94 -2.54 -3.78
CA ALA A 114 14.03 -1.66 -4.51
C ALA A 114 13.09 -2.41 -5.46
N ASN A 115 13.62 -3.40 -6.20
CA ASN A 115 12.79 -4.22 -7.08
C ASN A 115 11.75 -5.05 -6.32
N LYS A 116 12.13 -5.65 -5.18
CA LYS A 116 11.20 -6.39 -4.33
C LYS A 116 10.08 -5.49 -3.79
N ILE A 117 10.43 -4.31 -3.28
CA ILE A 117 9.45 -3.34 -2.80
C ILE A 117 8.55 -2.87 -3.95
N THR A 118 9.08 -2.72 -5.16
CA THR A 118 8.26 -2.38 -6.34
C THR A 118 7.19 -3.44 -6.64
N GLU A 119 7.51 -4.72 -6.46
CA GLU A 119 6.56 -5.83 -6.58
C GLU A 119 5.48 -5.71 -5.50
N GLU A 120 5.86 -5.54 -4.23
CA GLU A 120 4.94 -5.35 -3.10
C GLU A 120 4.02 -4.12 -3.29
N LEU A 121 4.57 -2.99 -3.75
CA LEU A 121 3.82 -1.78 -4.08
C LEU A 121 2.77 -2.04 -5.18
N THR A 122 3.13 -2.85 -6.17
CA THR A 122 2.23 -3.20 -7.29
C THR A 122 1.12 -4.12 -6.82
N GLU A 123 1.42 -5.09 -5.96
CA GLU A 123 0.43 -5.97 -5.32
C GLU A 123 -0.56 -5.15 -4.50
N LEU A 124 -0.09 -4.30 -3.57
CA LEU A 124 -0.93 -3.42 -2.77
C LEU A 124 -1.79 -2.48 -3.62
N ARG A 125 -1.25 -1.99 -4.75
CA ARG A 125 -2.01 -1.16 -5.69
C ARG A 125 -3.17 -1.93 -6.31
N ASN A 126 -2.98 -3.22 -6.63
CA ASN A 126 -4.01 -4.06 -7.23
C ASN A 126 -5.03 -4.55 -6.18
N GLU A 127 -4.60 -4.70 -4.92
CA GLU A 127 -5.45 -5.02 -3.76
C GLU A 127 -6.17 -3.80 -3.18
N ALA A 128 -5.98 -2.61 -3.77
CA ALA A 128 -6.60 -1.39 -3.29
C ALA A 128 -8.11 -1.60 -3.15
N PRO A 129 -8.69 -1.34 -1.96
CA PRO A 129 -10.10 -1.58 -1.72
C PRO A 129 -10.92 -0.81 -2.78
N ASP A 130 -11.80 -1.54 -3.47
CA ASP A 130 -12.66 -0.96 -4.50
C ASP A 130 -13.35 0.29 -3.97
N SER A 131 -13.71 1.19 -4.89
CA SER A 131 -14.53 2.35 -4.54
C SER A 131 -15.82 1.97 -3.79
N ASN A 132 -16.26 0.71 -3.94
CA ASN A 132 -17.44 0.10 -3.33
C ASN A 132 -17.13 -0.86 -2.16
N ALA A 133 -15.86 -1.09 -1.78
CA ALA A 133 -15.46 -2.02 -0.70
C ALA A 133 -15.67 -1.46 0.72
N PHE A 134 -16.24 -0.26 0.84
CA PHE A 134 -16.74 0.28 2.10
C PHE A 134 -18.07 -0.42 2.40
N SER A 135 -17.98 -1.62 2.98
CA SER A 135 -19.13 -2.25 3.62
C SER A 135 -19.47 -1.41 4.84
N TYR A 136 -20.61 -0.71 4.75
CA TYR A 136 -21.10 0.17 5.80
C TYR A 136 -21.78 -0.68 6.87
N ASP A 137 -21.01 -1.13 7.85
CA ASP A 137 -21.58 -1.56 9.12
C ASP A 137 -22.24 -0.32 9.74
N HIS A 138 -23.56 -0.26 9.65
CA HIS A 138 -24.35 0.61 10.51
C HIS A 138 -24.19 0.05 11.92
N PRO A 139 -23.67 0.82 12.90
CA PRO A 139 -24.04 0.52 14.27
C PRO A 139 -25.54 0.83 14.35
N VAL A 140 -26.39 -0.19 14.27
CA VAL A 140 -27.74 -0.11 14.82
C VAL A 140 -27.56 -0.04 16.34
N GLN A 141 -27.18 1.13 16.84
CA GLN A 141 -27.43 1.50 18.22
C GLN A 141 -28.82 2.13 18.26
N SER A 142 -29.85 1.33 18.03
CA SER A 142 -31.17 1.64 18.56
C SER A 142 -31.31 0.91 19.90
N GLU A 143 -30.46 1.24 20.87
CA GLU A 143 -30.92 1.14 22.24
C GLU A 143 -31.74 2.40 22.47
N ALA A 144 -33.04 2.28 22.22
CA ALA A 144 -33.99 3.23 22.77
C ALA A 144 -33.78 3.20 24.29
N ILE A 145 -33.11 4.21 24.83
CA ILE A 145 -33.15 4.49 26.25
C ILE A 145 -34.63 4.76 26.54
N PRO A 146 -35.32 3.92 27.34
CA PRO A 146 -36.65 4.30 27.80
C PRO A 146 -36.45 5.54 28.66
N SER A 147 -36.81 6.70 28.11
CA SER A 147 -36.92 7.93 28.90
C SER A 147 -38.16 7.76 29.76
N ASP A 148 -37.97 7.33 31.00
CA ASP A 148 -39.04 7.17 31.99
C ASP A 148 -39.54 8.54 32.53
N ASP A 149 -39.06 9.65 31.98
CA ASP A 149 -39.58 10.99 32.24
C ASP A 149 -40.86 11.23 31.42
N SER A 150 -41.89 10.44 31.71
CA SER A 150 -43.26 10.74 31.27
C SER A 150 -43.83 11.87 32.12
N GLU A 151 -43.33 13.10 31.94
CA GLU A 151 -44.15 14.26 32.28
C GLU A 151 -45.32 14.32 31.30
N VAL A 152 -46.46 13.82 31.76
CA VAL A 152 -47.74 13.92 31.08
C VAL A 152 -48.08 15.41 30.97
N PHE A 153 -47.77 15.99 29.81
CA PHE A 153 -48.18 17.36 29.47
C PHE A 153 -49.71 17.45 29.52
N ASP A 154 -50.25 18.30 30.41
CA ASP A 154 -51.69 18.54 30.58
C ASP A 154 -52.40 18.99 29.29
N SER A 155 -51.67 19.49 28.30
CA SER A 155 -52.20 19.83 26.98
C SER A 155 -52.81 18.64 26.23
N ARG A 156 -52.45 17.39 26.58
CA ARG A 156 -52.99 16.18 25.96
C ARG A 156 -54.29 15.67 26.57
N LYS A 157 -54.67 16.09 27.78
CA LYS A 157 -55.96 15.70 28.38
C LYS A 157 -57.16 16.36 27.70
N LEU A 158 -56.98 17.57 27.17
CA LEU A 158 -58.10 18.34 26.58
C LEU A 158 -58.58 17.80 25.22
N GLN A 159 -57.77 17.00 24.52
CA GLN A 159 -58.18 16.41 23.23
C GLN A 159 -58.94 15.08 23.36
N GLU A 160 -58.88 14.42 24.51
CA GLU A 160 -59.61 13.16 24.73
C GLU A 160 -61.08 13.42 25.13
N ASP A 161 -61.37 14.55 25.78
CA ASP A 161 -62.74 14.95 26.15
C ASP A 161 -63.55 15.54 24.97
N GLU A 162 -62.91 15.92 23.86
CA GLU A 162 -63.59 16.47 22.67
C GLU A 162 -63.98 15.38 21.65
N ILE A 163 -63.59 14.11 21.88
CA ILE A 163 -63.87 12.95 21.02
C ILE A 163 -64.74 11.89 21.74
N MET A 164 -65.43 12.26 22.82
CA MET A 164 -66.46 11.41 23.46
C MET A 164 -67.87 11.95 23.23
#